data_AF-A0A0G1S3D4-F1
#
_entry.id   AF-A0A0G1S3D4-F1
#
_cell.length_a   1.000
_cell.length_b   1.000
_cell.length_c   1.000
_cell.angle_alpha   90.00
_cell.angle_beta   90.00
_cell.angle_gamma   90.00
#
_symmetry.space_group_name_H-M   'P 1'
#
loop_
_entity.id
_entity.type
_entity.pdbx_description
1 polymer ?
#
loop_
_entity_poly.entity_id
_entity_poly.type
_entity_poly.pdbx_seq_one_letter_code
_entity_poly.pdbx_strand_id
1 'polypeptide(L)'
;MEREFWEKMAVTLALWNVVFMAALGAITVGVALLFGKQLPPQIPLFYSRPWGEEQLAPPIRLLIPVLFALATGFVMRMMAAAVKQETVLAAMMLATSLAVQIIIALGLLRIIILVT
;
A
#
# COMPACT_ATOMS: atom_id res chain seq x y z
N MET A 1 14.99 29.01 5.17
CA MET A 1 15.78 27.76 5.16
C MET A 1 14.94 26.55 5.55
N GLU A 2 14.23 26.58 6.69
CA GLU A 2 13.39 25.45 7.13
C GLU A 2 12.14 25.20 6.25
N ARG A 3 11.39 26.25 5.89
CA ARG A 3 10.16 26.10 5.09
C ARG A 3 10.41 25.53 3.69
N GLU A 4 11.47 25.99 3.02
CA GLU A 4 11.88 25.53 1.68
C GLU A 4 12.25 24.05 1.69
N PHE A 5 12.92 23.58 2.75
CA PHE A 5 13.23 22.17 2.94
C PHE A 5 11.95 21.33 3.02
N TRP A 6 10.99 21.71 3.87
CA TRP A 6 9.73 20.99 4.03
C TRP A 6 8.87 20.98 2.77
N GLU A 7 8.90 22.06 2.00
CA GLU A 7 8.18 22.13 0.73
C GLU A 7 8.78 21.16 -0.31
N LYS A 8 10.10 21.16 -0.50
CA LYS A 8 10.79 20.19 -1.37
C LYS A 8 10.54 18.76 -0.92
N MET A 9 10.56 18.51 0.39
CA MET A 9 10.26 17.20 0.97
C MET A 9 8.83 16.77 0.65
N ALA A 10 7.83 17.62 0.88
CA ALA A 10 6.43 17.31 0.60
C ALA A 10 6.20 17.01 -0.89
N VAL A 11 6.79 17.79 -1.79
CA VAL A 11 6.71 17.53 -3.25
C VAL A 11 7.35 16.20 -3.61
N THR A 12 8.53 15.90 -3.06
CA THR A 12 9.24 14.64 -3.29
C THR A 12 8.43 13.45 -2.79
N LEU A 13 7.90 13.52 -1.57
CA LEU A 13 7.04 12.48 -0.99
C LEU A 13 5.74 12.30 -1.78
N ALA A 14 5.15 13.39 -2.28
CA ALA A 14 3.96 13.33 -3.12
C ALA A 14 4.24 12.61 -4.45
N LEU A 15 5.41 12.84 -5.06
CA LEU A 15 5.82 12.11 -6.25
C LEU A 15 5.98 10.61 -5.93
N TRP A 16 6.74 10.29 -4.88
CA TRP A 16 6.96 8.90 -4.46
C TRP A 16 5.67 8.17 -4.10
N ASN A 17 4.71 8.84 -3.49
CA ASN A 17 3.40 8.28 -3.21
C ASN A 17 2.68 7.83 -4.50
N VAL A 18 2.74 8.62 -5.57
CA VAL A 18 2.15 8.24 -6.88
C VAL A 18 2.92 7.11 -7.53
N VAL A 19 4.26 7.17 -7.53
CA VAL A 19 5.11 6.10 -8.06
C VAL A 19 4.82 4.79 -7.34
N PHE A 20 4.68 4.82 -6.02
CA PHE A 20 4.37 3.63 -5.23
C PHE A 20 2.98 3.08 -5.53
N MET A 21 1.94 3.94 -5.63
CA MET A 21 0.60 3.50 -6.02
C MET A 21 0.58 2.85 -7.41
N ALA A 22 1.28 3.45 -8.37
CA ALA A 22 1.39 2.91 -9.72
C ALA A 22 2.15 1.57 -9.72
N ALA A 23 3.26 1.48 -9.00
CA ALA A 23 4.05 0.25 -8.87
C ALA A 23 3.24 -0.87 -8.19
N LEU A 24 2.56 -0.58 -7.09
CA LEU A 24 1.71 -1.56 -6.39
C LEU A 24 0.57 -2.06 -7.29
N GLY A 25 -0.08 -1.15 -8.03
CA GLY A 25 -1.11 -1.50 -9.01
C GLY A 25 -0.57 -2.40 -10.13
N ALA A 26 0.56 -2.01 -10.73
CA ALA A 26 1.21 -2.77 -11.80
C ALA A 26 1.66 -4.15 -11.34
N ILE A 27 2.28 -4.25 -10.15
CA ILE A 27 2.69 -5.52 -9.54
C ILE A 27 1.47 -6.39 -9.27
N THR A 28 0.38 -5.85 -8.71
CA THR A 28 -0.84 -6.61 -8.44
C THR A 28 -1.42 -7.20 -9.72
N VAL A 29 -1.51 -6.40 -10.79
CA VAL A 29 -1.99 -6.87 -12.10
C VAL A 29 -1.03 -7.92 -12.67
N GLY A 30 0.28 -7.68 -12.61
CA GLY A 30 1.30 -8.62 -13.09
C GLY A 30 1.23 -9.97 -12.36
N VAL A 31 1.09 -9.95 -11.03
CA VAL A 31 0.93 -11.16 -10.21
C VAL A 31 -0.35 -11.90 -10.58
N ALA A 32 -1.47 -11.19 -10.71
CA ALA A 32 -2.74 -11.80 -11.10
C ALA A 32 -2.68 -12.46 -12.49
N LEU A 33 -2.01 -11.85 -13.46
CA LEU A 33 -1.87 -12.38 -14.81
C LEU A 33 -0.91 -13.57 -14.90
N LEU A 34 0.22 -13.51 -14.20
CA LEU A 34 1.28 -14.53 -14.29
C LEU A 34 1.04 -15.72 -13.36
N PHE A 35 0.61 -15.44 -12.12
CA PHE A 35 0.53 -16.44 -11.04
C PHE A 35 -0.91 -16.70 -10.59
N GLY A 36 -1.90 -15.92 -11.04
CA GLY A 36 -3.28 -16.04 -10.55
C GLY A 36 -3.91 -17.43 -10.72
N LYS A 37 -3.50 -18.19 -11.75
CA LYS A 37 -3.96 -19.59 -11.96
C LYS A 37 -3.24 -20.62 -11.09
N GLN A 38 -2.10 -20.25 -10.51
CA GLN A 38 -1.25 -21.11 -9.69
C GLN A 38 -1.52 -20.88 -8.19
N LEU A 39 -2.21 -19.78 -7.83
CA LEU A 39 -2.60 -19.54 -6.45
C LEU A 39 -3.51 -20.66 -5.94
N PRO A 40 -3.26 -21.18 -4.73
CA PRO A 40 -4.13 -22.18 -4.12
C PRO A 40 -5.55 -21.62 -3.93
N PRO A 41 -6.58 -22.48 -3.86
CA PRO A 41 -7.97 -22.04 -3.69
C PRO A 41 -8.21 -21.30 -2.36
N GLN A 42 -7.30 -21.46 -1.40
CA GLN A 42 -7.31 -20.80 -0.10
C GLN A 42 -5.92 -20.26 0.22
N ILE A 43 -5.86 -19.02 0.70
CA ILE A 43 -4.63 -18.32 1.08
C ILE A 43 -4.76 -17.72 2.48
N PRO A 44 -3.68 -17.64 3.27
CA PRO A 44 -3.72 -17.00 4.58
C PRO A 44 -3.78 -15.48 4.41
N LEU A 45 -4.81 -14.85 4.98
CA LEU A 45 -4.97 -13.40 4.94
C LEU A 45 -5.27 -12.81 6.32
N PHE A 46 -5.99 -13.54 7.18
CA PHE A 46 -6.45 -13.04 8.47
C PHE A 46 -5.58 -13.54 9.63
N TYR A 47 -4.31 -13.13 9.67
CA TYR A 47 -3.34 -13.58 10.68
C TYR A 47 -3.69 -13.24 12.14
N SER A 48 -4.70 -12.39 12.39
CA SER A 48 -5.21 -12.12 13.74
C SER A 48 -6.24 -13.14 14.23
N ARG A 49 -6.68 -14.07 13.37
CA ARG A 49 -7.64 -15.14 13.72
C ARG A 49 -6.92 -16.39 14.26
N PRO A 50 -7.62 -17.26 15.00
CA PRO A 50 -7.11 -18.57 15.40
C PRO A 50 -6.52 -19.34 14.21
N TRP A 51 -5.47 -20.12 14.46
CA TRP A 51 -4.82 -20.93 13.43
C TRP A 51 -5.81 -21.92 12.80
N GLY A 52 -5.79 -22.04 11.48
CA GLY A 52 -6.60 -23.00 10.72
C GLY A 52 -7.46 -22.29 9.67
N GLU A 53 -8.63 -22.85 9.39
CA GLU A 53 -9.56 -22.36 8.37
C GLU A 53 -9.98 -20.89 8.57
N GLU A 54 -10.01 -20.40 9.82
CA GLU A 54 -10.39 -19.01 10.11
C GLU A 54 -9.40 -17.96 9.58
N GLN A 55 -8.15 -18.35 9.28
CA GLN A 55 -7.16 -17.46 8.65
C GLN A 55 -7.26 -17.42 7.13
N LEU A 56 -7.95 -18.41 6.55
CA LEU A 56 -7.96 -18.64 5.11
C LEU A 56 -9.00 -17.79 4.39
N ALA A 57 -8.67 -17.44 3.17
CA ALA A 57 -9.49 -16.62 2.30
C ALA A 57 -9.34 -17.08 0.84
N PRO A 58 -10.38 -16.90 0.00
CA PRO A 58 -10.21 -17.05 -1.44
C PRO A 58 -9.20 -16.04 -1.99
N PRO A 59 -8.36 -16.39 -3.00
CA PRO A 59 -7.33 -15.52 -3.57
C PRO A 59 -7.78 -14.11 -3.95
N ILE A 60 -9.02 -13.95 -4.41
CA ILE A 60 -9.59 -12.64 -4.77
C ILE A 60 -9.56 -11.64 -3.61
N ARG A 61 -9.55 -12.13 -2.35
CA ARG A 61 -9.46 -11.26 -1.17
C ARG A 61 -8.10 -10.58 -1.00
N LEU A 62 -7.06 -10.96 -1.75
CA LEU A 62 -5.80 -10.19 -1.83
C LEU A 62 -6.02 -8.77 -2.34
N LEU A 63 -7.11 -8.51 -3.08
CA LEU A 63 -7.45 -7.17 -3.51
C LEU A 63 -7.77 -6.24 -2.33
N ILE A 64 -8.24 -6.74 -1.19
CA ILE A 64 -8.58 -5.91 -0.03
C ILE A 64 -7.38 -5.10 0.46
N PRO A 65 -6.24 -5.71 0.85
CA PRO A 65 -5.06 -4.95 1.27
C PRO A 65 -4.53 -4.04 0.15
N VAL A 66 -4.56 -4.46 -1.12
CA VAL A 66 -4.15 -3.62 -2.26
C VAL A 66 -5.01 -2.36 -2.35
N LEU A 67 -6.33 -2.51 -2.38
CA LEU A 67 -7.28 -1.40 -2.47
C LEU A 67 -7.16 -0.50 -1.24
N PHE A 68 -6.94 -1.06 -0.06
CA PHE A 68 -6.70 -0.28 1.16
C PHE A 68 -5.43 0.56 1.08
N ALA A 69 -4.32 0.01 0.56
CA ALA A 69 -3.08 0.75 0.33
C ALA A 69 -3.24 1.87 -0.71
N LEU A 70 -3.97 1.61 -1.79
CA LEU A 70 -4.27 2.62 -2.82
C LEU A 70 -5.18 3.72 -2.27
N ALA A 71 -6.24 3.36 -1.55
CA ALA A 71 -7.14 4.31 -0.91
C ALA A 71 -6.40 5.17 0.12
N THR A 72 -5.56 4.56 0.96
CA THR A 72 -4.73 5.29 1.93
C THR A 72 -3.82 6.30 1.25
N GLY A 73 -3.11 5.89 0.18
CA GLY A 73 -2.26 6.80 -0.59
C GLY A 73 -3.03 7.95 -1.21
N PHE A 74 -4.19 7.66 -1.83
CA PHE A 74 -5.05 8.65 -2.45
C PHE A 74 -5.61 9.66 -1.45
N VAL A 75 -6.21 9.18 -0.35
CA VAL A 75 -6.81 10.02 0.69
C VAL A 75 -5.76 10.90 1.35
N MET A 76 -4.62 10.32 1.75
CA MET A 76 -3.55 11.10 2.39
C MET A 76 -2.96 12.15 1.46
N ARG A 77 -2.86 11.87 0.15
CA ARG A 77 -2.46 12.87 -0.84
C ARG A 77 -3.49 14.00 -0.94
N MET A 78 -4.79 13.70 -0.99
CA MET A 78 -5.83 14.73 -1.01
C MET A 78 -5.78 15.60 0.25
N MET A 79 -5.62 14.99 1.42
CA MET A 79 -5.51 15.70 2.68
C MET A 79 -4.25 16.58 2.73
N ALA A 80 -3.09 16.06 2.31
CA ALA A 80 -1.84 16.81 2.23
C ALA A 80 -1.95 18.01 1.27
N ALA A 81 -2.66 17.87 0.16
CA ALA A 81 -2.93 18.98 -0.77
C ALA A 81 -3.85 20.04 -0.15
N ALA A 82 -4.82 19.65 0.68
CA ALA A 82 -5.70 20.57 1.40
C ALA A 82 -4.94 21.40 2.46
N VAL A 83 -3.91 20.84 3.08
CA VAL A 83 -3.06 21.51 4.08
C VAL A 83 -1.70 21.96 3.53
N LYS A 84 -1.59 22.20 2.21
CA LYS A 84 -0.30 22.56 1.56
C LYS A 84 0.42 23.78 2.13
N GLN A 85 -0.28 24.64 2.87
CA GLN A 85 0.30 25.79 3.57
C GLN A 85 1.12 25.35 4.80
N GLU A 86 0.71 24.25 5.43
CA GLU A 86 1.37 23.60 6.56
C GLU A 86 2.30 22.50 6.05
N THR A 87 3.46 22.90 5.53
CA THR A 87 4.38 22.01 4.81
C THR A 87 4.88 20.83 5.64
N VAL A 88 5.08 21.02 6.95
CA VAL A 88 5.45 19.95 7.89
C VAL A 88 4.33 18.91 8.00
N LEU A 89 3.08 19.35 8.21
CA LEU A 89 1.93 18.44 8.32
C LEU A 89 1.70 17.68 7.01
N ALA A 90 1.77 18.36 5.87
CA ALA A 90 1.66 17.72 4.56
C ALA A 90 2.75 16.66 4.34
N ALA A 91 4.01 16.95 4.71
CA ALA A 91 5.10 15.99 4.63
C ALA A 91 4.89 14.78 5.56
N MET A 92 4.44 15.00 6.80
CA MET A 92 4.14 13.92 7.74
C MET A 92 3.02 13.00 7.23
N MET A 93 1.93 13.56 6.71
CA MET A 93 0.82 12.78 6.14
C MET A 93 1.30 11.89 4.98
N LEU A 94 2.10 12.45 4.06
CA LEU A 94 2.63 11.70 2.93
C LEU A 94 3.63 10.63 3.37
N ALA A 95 4.51 10.94 4.32
CA ALA A 95 5.46 9.97 4.88
C ALA A 95 4.76 8.80 5.58
N THR A 96 3.73 9.08 6.40
CA THR A 96 2.91 8.05 7.04
C THR A 96 2.18 7.20 6.00
N SER A 97 1.63 7.82 4.95
CA SER A 97 0.96 7.07 3.88
C SER A 97 1.91 6.09 3.20
N LEU A 98 3.14 6.52 2.89
CA LEU A 98 4.17 5.67 2.29
C LEU A 98 4.57 4.53 3.22
N ALA A 99 4.74 4.80 4.53
CA ALA A 99 5.06 3.77 5.50
C ALA A 99 3.97 2.68 5.56
N VAL A 100 2.69 3.08 5.61
CA VAL A 100 1.55 2.14 5.59
C VAL A 100 1.52 1.34 4.30
N GLN A 101 1.71 1.99 3.16
CA GLN A 101 1.73 1.32 1.85
C GLN A 101 2.89 0.30 1.74
N ILE A 102 4.07 0.63 2.26
CA ILE A 102 5.22 -0.27 2.31
C ILE A 102 4.93 -1.48 3.19
N ILE A 103 4.38 -1.28 4.40
CA ILE A 103 4.02 -2.39 5.29
C ILE A 103 3.04 -3.35 4.62
N ILE A 104 2.01 -2.80 3.94
CA ILE A 104 1.04 -3.62 3.21
C ILE A 104 1.69 -4.36 2.04
N ALA A 105 2.55 -3.70 1.26
CA ALA A 105 3.26 -4.33 0.15
C ALA A 105 4.17 -5.48 0.62
N LEU A 106 4.88 -5.30 1.73
CA LEU A 106 5.68 -6.36 2.35
C LEU A 106 4.81 -7.52 2.84
N GLY A 107 3.64 -7.23 3.41
CA GLY A 107 2.67 -8.25 3.80
C GLY A 107 2.15 -9.06 2.61
N LEU A 108 1.82 -8.39 1.51
CA LEU A 108 1.41 -9.03 0.25
C LEU A 108 2.52 -9.91 -0.34
N LEU A 109 3.74 -9.38 -0.40
CA LEU A 109 4.90 -10.14 -0.87
C LEU A 109 5.13 -11.40 -0.04
N ARG A 110 5.00 -11.29 1.29
CA ARG A 110 5.11 -12.43 2.20
C ARG A 110 4.04 -13.48 1.94
N ILE A 111 2.78 -13.08 1.71
CA ILE A 111 1.70 -14.02 1.39
C ILE A 111 2.00 -14.74 0.09
N ILE A 112 2.43 -14.02 -0.96
CA ILE A 112 2.75 -14.60 -2.26
C ILE A 112 3.89 -15.62 -2.12
N ILE A 113 5.03 -15.24 -1.53
CA ILE A 113 6.18 -16.13 -1.32
C ILE A 113 5.82 -17.37 -0.48
N LEU A 114 4.87 -17.26 0.45
CA LEU A 114 4.45 -18.38 1.27
C LEU A 114 3.62 -19.42 0.48
N VAL A 115 2.89 -18.99 -0.55
CA VAL A 115 1.92 -19.84 -1.27
C VAL A 115 2.34 -20.22 -2.69
N THR A 116 3.40 -19.60 -3.22
CA THR A 116 4.03 -19.94 -4.51
C THR A 116 5.38 -20.62 -4.28
#